data_AF-A0A453HPC7-F1
#
_entry.id   AF-A0A453HPC7-F1
#
_cell.length_a   1.000
_cell.length_b   1.000
_cell.length_c   1.000
_cell.angle_alpha   90.00
_cell.angle_beta   90.00
_cell.angle_gamma   90.00
#
_symmetry.space_group_name_H-M   'P 1'
#
loop_
_entity.id
_entity.type
_entity.pdbx_description
1 polymer ?
#
loop_
_entity_poly.entity_id
_entity_poly.type
_entity_poly.pdbx_seq_one_letter_code
_entity_poly.pdbx_strand_id
1 'polypeptide(L)'
;KSPRSKNKTNEKEQENATRSSRVRETSPSTSVAFPNFPTTLHPSSSTAIDTLHTPKPICSFRRAGFRGSRAWTNRSIRAHLRHRFCPRAMASPPPPLLLTLVWAAALLWCGGCDARFVVEKNSLRVTAPEALKGAYECAIGNFGVPQYGGTMVGVVAYPKANRKACKGFDDFDVSFKARPGALPTFLLVDRGDCYFTKKAWNAQNAGAAAILVADDRDEPLITMDTPEESGRVEYLENITIPSALISKSFGDRLKKTIDNGEMVNVNLDWRESLPHPDERVEYEFWTNSNDECGPKCDSQIDFVKSFKGAAQILEKKGYTQFTPHYITWYCPEAYTLSKQCKSQCINHGRYCAPDPEQDFSKGYDGKDVVVQNLRQVCVYKVAKESKKPWLWWDYVTDFAVRCPMKEMKYTKECADAVITSLGLDHKAIDKCIGDPDADEENPVLKAEQDAQIGKGSRGDVTILPTLVINNRQYRGKLDKGAVLKALCAGFRETTEPAVCLSEDIQTNECLENNGGCWQDKAANITACK
;
A
#
# COMPACT_ATOMS: atom_id res chain seq x y z
N LYS A 1 22.48 51.30 -61.66
CA LYS A 1 23.32 50.17 -62.15
C LYS A 1 22.67 48.88 -61.66
N SER A 2 22.60 47.84 -62.49
CA SER A 2 22.04 46.50 -62.19
C SER A 2 23.06 45.43 -62.63
N PRO A 3 22.97 44.17 -62.17
CA PRO A 3 22.15 43.15 -62.86
C PRO A 3 21.22 42.39 -61.87
N ARG A 4 19.95 42.07 -62.18
CA ARG A 4 19.43 40.97 -63.04
C ARG A 4 20.01 39.59 -62.66
N SER A 5 19.23 38.54 -62.41
CA SER A 5 17.76 38.34 -62.42
C SER A 5 17.39 37.10 -61.53
N LYS A 6 16.17 36.56 -61.38
CA LYS A 6 14.95 36.52 -62.23
C LYS A 6 13.73 36.06 -61.38
N ASN A 7 12.54 36.61 -61.66
CA ASN A 7 11.19 35.98 -61.79
C ASN A 7 10.73 34.82 -60.85
N LYS A 8 9.46 34.72 -60.42
CA LYS A 8 8.20 35.34 -60.91
C LYS A 8 7.03 35.20 -59.88
N THR A 9 6.16 36.21 -59.79
CA THR A 9 4.66 36.21 -59.73
C THR A 9 3.87 34.92 -59.44
N ASN A 10 2.62 34.92 -58.93
CA ASN A 10 1.75 35.86 -58.17
C ASN A 10 0.49 35.06 -57.77
N GLU A 11 -0.35 35.59 -56.89
CA GLU A 11 -1.68 35.06 -56.55
C GLU A 11 -2.66 35.04 -57.75
N LYS A 12 -3.68 34.17 -57.68
CA LYS A 12 -5.05 34.50 -58.10
C LYS A 12 -6.13 33.60 -57.50
N GLU A 13 -7.32 34.17 -57.32
CA GLU A 13 -8.48 33.58 -56.63
C GLU A 13 -9.29 32.58 -57.48
N GLN A 14 -10.08 31.73 -56.82
CA GLN A 14 -11.47 31.33 -57.15
C GLN A 14 -11.95 30.36 -56.03
N GLU A 15 -12.88 30.69 -55.14
CA GLU A 15 -14.30 31.05 -55.27
C GLU A 15 -15.27 29.85 -55.50
N ASN A 16 -16.13 29.61 -54.50
CA ASN A 16 -17.45 28.95 -54.47
C ASN A 16 -17.72 27.63 -55.24
N ALA A 17 -18.25 26.63 -54.51
CA ALA A 17 -19.49 25.93 -54.90
C ALA A 17 -20.14 25.13 -53.76
N THR A 18 -21.29 25.59 -53.25
CA THR A 18 -22.18 24.82 -52.37
C THR A 18 -23.48 24.50 -53.12
N ARG A 19 -23.76 23.23 -53.49
CA ARG A 19 -25.17 22.82 -53.67
C ARG A 19 -25.45 21.31 -53.57
N SER A 20 -26.44 21.04 -52.72
CA SER A 20 -27.24 19.82 -52.56
C SER A 20 -27.65 19.06 -53.83
N SER A 21 -27.70 17.73 -53.72
CA SER A 21 -28.64 16.87 -54.45
C SER A 21 -29.26 15.83 -53.50
N ARG A 22 -30.58 15.68 -53.57
CA ARG A 22 -31.43 14.83 -52.70
C ARG A 22 -32.02 13.69 -53.53
N VAL A 23 -31.84 12.43 -53.11
CA VAL A 23 -32.59 11.26 -53.62
C VAL A 23 -33.06 10.41 -52.43
N ARG A 24 -34.12 9.63 -52.62
CA ARG A 24 -35.00 9.04 -51.62
C ARG A 24 -35.10 7.51 -51.81
N GLU A 25 -35.70 6.83 -50.83
CA GLU A 25 -36.27 5.46 -50.93
C GLU A 25 -35.20 4.33 -51.03
N THR A 26 -35.37 3.12 -50.47
CA THR A 26 -36.48 2.49 -49.72
C THR A 26 -35.95 1.36 -48.82
N SER A 27 -36.65 1.05 -47.73
CA SER A 27 -36.46 -0.19 -46.95
C SER A 27 -36.89 -1.43 -47.74
N PRO A 28 -36.46 -2.64 -47.31
CA PRO A 28 -37.49 -3.56 -46.83
C PRO A 28 -37.13 -4.27 -45.52
N SER A 29 -38.19 -4.64 -44.79
CA SER A 29 -38.19 -5.43 -43.56
C SER A 29 -38.24 -6.94 -43.83
N THR A 30 -37.56 -7.73 -42.99
CA THR A 30 -37.96 -9.14 -42.75
C THR A 30 -37.69 -9.53 -41.30
N SER A 31 -38.66 -10.26 -40.72
CA SER A 31 -38.77 -10.55 -39.29
C SER A 31 -38.81 -12.06 -39.03
N VAL A 32 -38.01 -12.56 -38.08
CA VAL A 32 -38.12 -13.89 -37.44
C VAL A 32 -37.61 -13.72 -36.00
N ALA A 33 -38.45 -13.51 -34.99
CA ALA A 33 -39.35 -14.45 -34.28
C ALA A 33 -38.69 -15.19 -33.10
N PHE A 34 -39.16 -14.87 -31.89
CA PHE A 34 -38.87 -15.56 -30.62
C PHE A 34 -39.61 -16.91 -30.51
N PRO A 35 -39.14 -17.82 -29.64
CA PRO A 35 -39.99 -18.68 -28.84
C PRO A 35 -40.13 -18.15 -27.39
N ASN A 36 -41.35 -18.22 -26.85
CA ASN A 36 -41.70 -17.84 -25.47
C ASN A 36 -41.85 -19.08 -24.56
N PHE A 37 -42.00 -18.80 -23.26
CA PHE A 37 -42.66 -19.58 -22.19
C PHE A 37 -41.88 -20.70 -21.46
N PRO A 38 -42.24 -21.02 -20.19
CA PRO A 38 -42.97 -20.20 -19.20
C PRO A 38 -42.36 -20.16 -17.79
N THR A 39 -42.65 -19.08 -17.07
CA THR A 39 -42.67 -19.02 -15.59
C THR A 39 -43.87 -19.77 -15.02
N THR A 40 -43.69 -20.49 -13.89
CA THR A 40 -44.54 -20.44 -12.67
C THR A 40 -44.10 -21.49 -11.64
N LEU A 41 -43.89 -21.08 -10.38
CA LEU A 41 -44.51 -21.67 -9.17
C LEU A 41 -43.95 -21.03 -7.88
N HIS A 42 -44.74 -20.11 -7.31
CA HIS A 42 -44.82 -19.82 -5.87
C HIS A 42 -46.08 -20.53 -5.33
N PRO A 43 -46.39 -20.49 -4.01
CA PRO A 43 -45.56 -20.75 -2.84
C PRO A 43 -46.22 -21.81 -1.92
N SER A 44 -45.57 -22.27 -0.86
CA SER A 44 -46.29 -22.95 0.24
C SER A 44 -45.67 -22.68 1.63
N SER A 45 -46.56 -22.28 2.54
CA SER A 45 -46.31 -21.96 3.94
C SER A 45 -46.61 -23.15 4.86
N SER A 46 -45.85 -23.32 5.95
CA SER A 46 -46.38 -23.89 7.20
C SER A 46 -45.52 -23.59 8.43
N THR A 47 -45.98 -22.61 9.21
CA THR A 47 -46.03 -22.57 10.70
C THR A 47 -45.22 -23.57 11.56
N ALA A 48 -44.45 -22.98 12.49
CA ALA A 48 -44.40 -23.26 13.94
C ALA A 48 -43.89 -24.63 14.48
N ILE A 49 -42.94 -24.57 15.43
CA ILE A 49 -43.15 -24.81 16.89
C ILE A 49 -41.81 -24.61 17.65
N ASP A 50 -41.89 -24.23 18.92
CA ASP A 50 -40.77 -24.07 19.86
C ASP A 50 -39.88 -25.31 20.03
N THR A 51 -38.60 -25.11 20.36
CA THR A 51 -38.03 -25.52 21.66
C THR A 51 -36.57 -25.09 21.88
N LEU A 52 -36.23 -24.79 23.13
CA LEU A 52 -34.85 -24.58 23.57
C LEU A 52 -34.11 -25.93 23.64
N HIS A 53 -32.81 -25.97 23.34
CA HIS A 53 -31.81 -26.33 24.37
C HIS A 53 -30.33 -26.10 23.96
N THR A 54 -29.56 -25.60 24.92
CA THR A 54 -28.10 -25.61 24.96
C THR A 54 -27.55 -27.00 25.30
N PRO A 55 -26.35 -27.38 24.82
CA PRO A 55 -25.53 -28.39 25.47
C PRO A 55 -24.39 -27.75 26.30
N LYS A 56 -24.45 -27.92 27.62
CA LYS A 56 -23.27 -27.80 28.51
C LYS A 56 -22.45 -29.11 28.41
N PRO A 57 -21.11 -29.07 28.58
CA PRO A 57 -20.30 -30.28 28.65
C PRO A 57 -20.50 -31.01 29.99
N ILE A 58 -20.56 -32.34 29.94
CA ILE A 58 -20.65 -33.21 31.12
C ILE A 58 -19.26 -33.72 31.48
N CYS A 59 -18.83 -33.47 32.72
CA CYS A 59 -17.72 -34.19 33.35
C CYS A 59 -18.17 -35.58 33.82
N SER A 60 -17.33 -36.61 33.67
CA SER A 60 -16.90 -37.40 34.85
C SER A 60 -15.84 -38.46 34.53
N PHE A 61 -14.94 -38.64 35.50
CA PHE A 61 -13.98 -39.74 35.62
C PHE A 61 -14.68 -41.08 35.92
N ARG A 62 -14.10 -42.21 35.47
CA ARG A 62 -13.57 -43.21 36.43
C ARG A 62 -12.63 -44.28 35.85
N ARG A 63 -11.42 -44.29 36.43
CA ARG A 63 -10.56 -45.44 36.82
C ARG A 63 -10.63 -46.75 36.04
N ALA A 64 -9.49 -47.09 35.43
CA ALA A 64 -9.10 -48.46 35.14
C ALA A 64 -8.78 -49.26 36.42
N GLY A 65 -8.81 -50.59 36.29
CA GLY A 65 -8.15 -51.50 37.21
C GLY A 65 -8.20 -52.94 36.70
N PHE A 66 -7.05 -53.62 36.70
CA PHE A 66 -6.96 -55.05 37.01
C PHE A 66 -5.57 -55.40 37.56
N ARG A 67 -5.49 -56.47 38.35
CA ARG A 67 -4.31 -56.85 39.17
C ARG A 67 -3.49 -58.00 38.55
N GLY A 68 -2.20 -58.01 38.89
CA GLY A 68 -1.42 -59.23 39.14
C GLY A 68 0.09 -59.02 38.94
N SER A 69 1.02 -59.63 39.69
CA SER A 69 0.91 -60.45 40.91
C SER A 69 2.31 -60.61 41.56
N ARG A 70 2.32 -61.09 42.83
CA ARG A 70 3.45 -61.64 43.62
C ARG A 70 4.33 -60.65 44.40
N ALA A 71 4.74 -61.12 45.57
CA ALA A 71 5.53 -60.43 46.59
C ALA A 71 7.03 -60.78 46.49
N TRP A 72 7.87 -60.17 47.34
CA TRP A 72 8.62 -60.87 48.40
C TRP A 72 9.18 -59.84 49.43
N THR A 73 9.65 -60.35 50.57
CA THR A 73 10.15 -59.61 51.77
C THR A 73 11.53 -58.95 51.51
N ASN A 74 12.11 -58.06 52.34
CA ASN A 74 12.18 -58.04 53.82
C ASN A 74 12.66 -56.68 54.43
N ARG A 75 12.58 -56.53 55.77
CA ARG A 75 13.11 -55.40 56.58
C ARG A 75 14.66 -55.36 56.53
N SER A 76 15.33 -54.21 56.40
CA SER A 76 15.64 -53.15 57.41
C SER A 76 16.41 -53.61 58.65
N ILE A 77 17.60 -53.02 58.92
CA ILE A 77 18.01 -52.35 60.20
C ILE A 77 19.55 -52.08 60.28
N ARG A 78 19.92 -50.87 60.75
CA ARG A 78 21.24 -50.40 61.28
C ARG A 78 22.47 -50.39 60.34
N ALA A 79 23.59 -49.71 60.66
CA ALA A 79 23.85 -48.37 61.23
C ALA A 79 25.36 -48.23 61.53
N HIS A 80 25.96 -47.04 61.28
CA HIS A 80 27.12 -46.50 62.04
C HIS A 80 28.50 -47.24 61.89
N LEU A 81 29.70 -46.63 61.88
CA LEU A 81 30.19 -45.24 62.09
C LEU A 81 31.51 -44.97 61.33
N ARG A 82 31.66 -43.73 60.82
CA ARG A 82 32.85 -42.82 60.83
C ARG A 82 34.27 -43.33 60.48
N HIS A 83 34.88 -42.58 59.55
CA HIS A 83 36.10 -41.83 59.85
C HIS A 83 35.83 -40.31 59.81
N ARG A 84 36.65 -39.51 60.52
CA ARG A 84 36.49 -38.05 60.72
C ARG A 84 37.15 -37.24 59.58
N PHE A 85 36.66 -36.03 59.28
CA PHE A 85 37.48 -34.82 59.11
C PHE A 85 36.61 -33.52 59.26
N CYS A 86 37.26 -32.37 59.42
CA CYS A 86 36.68 -31.11 59.93
C CYS A 86 35.66 -30.39 59.03
N PRO A 87 34.80 -29.50 59.59
CA PRO A 87 33.89 -28.66 58.83
C PRO A 87 34.58 -27.38 58.29
N ARG A 88 34.27 -27.02 57.05
CA ARG A 88 34.31 -25.64 56.55
C ARG A 88 32.88 -25.18 56.30
N ALA A 89 32.61 -23.90 56.52
CA ALA A 89 31.25 -23.34 56.47
C ALA A 89 30.61 -23.49 55.08
N MET A 90 29.36 -23.97 55.04
CA MET A 90 28.51 -23.86 53.86
C MET A 90 27.84 -22.48 53.84
N ALA A 91 27.93 -21.78 52.72
CA ALA A 91 27.11 -20.61 52.47
C ALA A 91 25.64 -21.03 52.29
N SER A 92 24.73 -20.26 52.88
CA SER A 92 23.28 -20.44 52.74
C SER A 92 22.81 -20.16 51.31
N PRO A 93 21.75 -20.81 50.82
CA PRO A 93 21.12 -20.44 49.56
C PRO A 93 20.56 -19.00 49.64
N PRO A 94 20.54 -18.24 48.53
CA PRO A 94 19.97 -16.89 48.52
C PRO A 94 18.46 -16.93 48.79
N PRO A 95 17.89 -15.91 49.46
CA PRO A 95 16.48 -15.87 49.80
C PRO A 95 15.59 -15.76 48.54
N PRO A 96 14.34 -16.26 48.58
CA PRO A 96 13.43 -16.28 47.43
C PRO A 96 13.12 -14.88 46.85
N LEU A 97 13.33 -13.81 47.63
CA LEU A 97 13.21 -12.42 47.17
C LEU A 97 14.19 -12.04 46.05
N LEU A 98 15.38 -12.64 45.99
CA LEU A 98 16.36 -12.34 44.95
C LEU A 98 15.94 -12.90 43.58
N LEU A 99 15.29 -14.07 43.57
CA LEU A 99 14.71 -14.64 42.34
C LEU A 99 13.52 -13.82 41.86
N THR A 100 12.61 -13.38 42.74
CA THR A 100 11.48 -12.54 42.34
C THR A 100 11.90 -11.16 41.84
N LEU A 101 12.97 -10.58 42.40
CA LEU A 101 13.53 -9.30 41.92
C LEU A 101 14.21 -9.45 40.54
N VAL A 102 14.92 -10.55 40.28
CA VAL A 102 15.50 -10.82 38.95
C VAL A 102 14.40 -11.06 37.90
N TRP A 103 13.33 -11.78 38.23
CA TRP A 103 12.18 -11.94 37.33
C TRP A 103 11.41 -10.63 37.11
N ALA A 104 11.23 -9.80 38.14
CA ALA A 104 10.62 -8.48 38.00
C ALA A 104 11.49 -7.53 37.16
N ALA A 105 12.83 -7.57 37.33
CA ALA A 105 13.77 -6.81 36.51
C ALA A 105 13.77 -7.29 35.04
N ALA A 106 13.67 -8.60 34.79
CA ALA A 106 13.53 -9.15 33.44
C ALA A 106 12.21 -8.71 32.78
N LEU A 107 11.09 -8.70 33.52
CA LEU A 107 9.81 -8.18 33.03
C LEU A 107 9.82 -6.66 32.81
N LEU A 108 10.60 -5.89 33.58
CA LEU A 108 10.83 -4.46 33.37
C LEU A 108 11.80 -4.16 32.21
N TRP A 109 12.66 -5.12 31.83
CA TRP A 109 13.51 -5.04 30.64
C TRP A 109 12.91 -5.65 29.38
N CYS A 110 11.80 -6.38 29.48
CA CYS A 110 10.88 -6.61 28.37
C CYS A 110 10.17 -5.29 28.01
N GLY A 111 10.94 -4.34 27.47
CA GLY A 111 10.37 -3.27 26.66
C GLY A 111 9.61 -3.93 25.52
N GLY A 112 8.28 -3.84 25.57
CA GLY A 112 7.44 -4.43 24.54
C GLY A 112 7.88 -3.91 23.18
N CYS A 113 8.23 -4.83 22.28
CA CYS A 113 8.22 -4.54 20.85
C CYS A 113 6.75 -4.42 20.45
N ASP A 114 6.13 -3.30 20.83
CA ASP A 114 4.86 -2.86 20.28
C ASP A 114 5.11 -2.67 18.78
N ALA A 115 4.63 -3.62 17.98
CA ALA A 115 4.49 -3.40 16.55
C ALA A 115 3.49 -2.25 16.36
N ARG A 116 3.98 -1.05 16.04
CA ARG A 116 3.18 0.17 15.93
C ARG A 116 2.95 0.50 14.47
N PHE A 117 1.87 -0.05 13.93
CA PHE A 117 1.29 0.47 12.71
C PHE A 117 0.78 1.90 12.96
N VAL A 118 1.54 2.89 12.49
CA VAL A 118 1.17 4.30 12.60
C VAL A 118 0.32 4.67 11.40
N VAL A 119 -0.93 5.03 11.66
CA VAL A 119 -1.79 5.61 10.65
C VAL A 119 -1.31 7.04 10.39
N GLU A 120 -0.95 7.33 9.14
CA GLU A 120 -0.49 8.66 8.76
C GLU A 120 -1.65 9.65 8.84
N LYS A 121 -1.57 10.53 9.84
CA LYS A 121 -2.57 11.55 10.13
C LYS A 121 -2.18 12.83 9.42
N ASN A 122 -3.14 13.45 8.75
CA ASN A 122 -3.00 14.81 8.24
C ASN A 122 -3.97 15.78 8.93
N SER A 123 -3.63 17.06 8.87
CA SER A 123 -4.40 18.17 9.42
C SER A 123 -5.53 18.57 8.46
N LEU A 124 -6.75 18.14 8.79
CA LEU A 124 -7.96 18.70 8.19
C LEU A 124 -8.36 19.93 9.00
N ARG A 125 -8.22 21.13 8.42
CA ARG A 125 -8.59 22.38 9.08
C ARG A 125 -9.98 22.84 8.66
N VAL A 126 -10.93 22.87 9.59
CA VAL A 126 -12.20 23.59 9.41
C VAL A 126 -11.93 25.08 9.51
N THR A 127 -12.33 25.85 8.51
CA THR A 127 -12.16 27.31 8.45
C THR A 127 -13.46 28.06 8.74
N ALA A 128 -14.62 27.45 8.48
CA ALA A 128 -15.95 27.93 8.87
C ALA A 128 -16.90 26.74 9.11
N PRO A 129 -17.94 26.87 9.97
CA PRO A 129 -18.25 28.03 10.81
C PRO A 129 -17.30 28.14 12.02
N GLU A 130 -17.26 29.31 12.67
CA GLU A 130 -16.35 29.58 13.80
C GLU A 130 -16.50 28.56 14.95
N ALA A 131 -17.72 28.06 15.18
CA ALA A 131 -18.01 27.06 16.22
C ALA A 131 -17.39 25.68 15.98
N LEU A 132 -17.03 25.33 14.74
CA LEU A 132 -16.31 24.10 14.38
C LEU A 132 -14.86 24.35 13.93
N LYS A 133 -14.41 25.60 13.89
CA LYS A 133 -13.10 25.99 13.39
C LYS A 133 -11.99 25.40 14.25
N GLY A 134 -11.01 24.78 13.60
CA GLY A 134 -9.95 24.05 14.27
C GLY A 134 -9.22 23.10 13.33
N ALA A 135 -8.13 22.50 13.82
CA ALA A 135 -7.46 21.40 13.16
C ALA A 135 -7.97 20.07 13.73
N TYR A 136 -8.20 19.10 12.84
CA TYR A 136 -8.69 17.77 13.16
C TYR A 136 -7.80 16.73 12.48
N GLU A 137 -7.57 15.62 13.17
CA GLU A 137 -6.86 14.48 12.60
C GLU A 137 -7.76 13.77 11.57
N CYS A 138 -7.18 13.45 10.41
CA CYS A 138 -7.80 12.58 9.42
C CYS A 138 -6.75 11.59 8.87
N ALA A 139 -7.16 10.39 8.49
CA ALA A 139 -6.28 9.38 7.90
C ALA A 139 -6.44 9.36 6.39
N ILE A 140 -5.35 9.59 5.65
CA ILE A 140 -5.35 9.59 4.18
C ILE A 140 -5.41 8.15 3.67
N GLY A 141 -6.21 7.88 2.64
CA GLY A 141 -6.28 6.56 2.01
C GLY A 141 -5.05 6.21 1.16
N ASN A 142 -4.79 4.92 0.99
CA ASN A 142 -3.74 4.37 0.11
C ASN A 142 -4.14 4.41 -1.39
N PHE A 143 -5.00 5.35 -1.79
CA PHE A 143 -5.58 5.47 -3.13
C PHE A 143 -6.06 6.91 -3.37
N GLY A 144 -6.36 7.26 -4.62
CA GLY A 144 -6.50 8.67 -5.01
C GLY A 144 -5.15 9.37 -5.12
N VAL A 145 -5.16 10.68 -5.40
CA VAL A 145 -3.94 11.49 -5.53
C VAL A 145 -3.97 12.63 -4.51
N PRO A 146 -3.41 12.43 -3.30
CA PRO A 146 -3.18 13.51 -2.35
C PRO A 146 -2.25 14.58 -2.92
N GLN A 147 -2.55 15.84 -2.64
CA GLN A 147 -1.83 16.98 -3.22
C GLN A 147 -0.61 17.36 -2.36
N TYR A 148 0.33 16.41 -2.20
CA TYR A 148 1.60 16.66 -1.49
C TYR A 148 2.28 17.95 -1.95
N GLY A 149 2.79 18.73 -0.99
CA GLY A 149 3.35 20.06 -1.23
C GLY A 149 2.29 21.16 -1.47
N GLY A 150 0.99 20.84 -1.39
CA GLY A 150 -0.10 21.78 -1.68
C GLY A 150 -1.27 21.68 -0.70
N THR A 151 -2.33 22.42 -0.99
CA THR A 151 -3.57 22.44 -0.21
C THR A 151 -4.80 22.37 -1.12
N MET A 152 -5.94 21.98 -0.57
CA MET A 152 -7.23 22.03 -1.26
C MET A 152 -8.29 22.55 -0.30
N VAL A 153 -8.91 23.67 -0.67
CA VAL A 153 -10.04 24.26 0.04
C VAL A 153 -11.34 23.84 -0.64
N GLY A 154 -12.34 23.44 0.14
CA GLY A 154 -13.64 23.04 -0.35
C GLY A 154 -14.76 23.23 0.66
N VAL A 155 -16.00 23.13 0.17
CA VAL A 155 -17.21 23.15 1.00
C VAL A 155 -17.68 21.71 1.25
N VAL A 156 -18.01 21.37 2.49
CA VAL A 156 -18.46 20.02 2.83
C VAL A 156 -19.95 19.86 2.53
N ALA A 157 -20.30 18.86 1.72
CA ALA A 157 -21.68 18.46 1.46
C ALA A 157 -21.97 17.09 2.06
N TYR A 158 -23.11 16.95 2.73
CA TYR A 158 -23.61 15.67 3.23
C TYR A 158 -24.89 15.30 2.47
N PRO A 159 -24.96 14.14 1.79
CA PRO A 159 -26.06 13.86 0.88
C PRO A 159 -27.33 13.39 1.62
N LYS A 160 -28.50 13.76 1.10
CA LYS A 160 -29.79 13.37 1.68
C LYS A 160 -30.12 11.89 1.46
N ALA A 161 -29.72 11.35 0.31
CA ALA A 161 -29.81 9.92 -0.04
C ALA A 161 -28.42 9.34 -0.30
N ASN A 162 -28.29 8.01 -0.34
CA ASN A 162 -27.01 7.32 -0.58
C ASN A 162 -25.87 7.77 0.37
N ARG A 163 -26.17 8.01 1.64
CA ARG A 163 -25.21 8.51 2.66
C ARG A 163 -23.95 7.68 2.84
N LYS A 164 -24.00 6.38 2.54
CA LYS A 164 -22.84 5.47 2.54
C LYS A 164 -22.11 5.41 1.19
N ALA A 165 -22.58 6.11 0.15
CA ALA A 165 -22.00 6.15 -1.20
C ALA A 165 -21.70 4.78 -1.83
N CYS A 166 -22.51 3.74 -1.56
CA CYS A 166 -22.28 2.40 -2.10
C CYS A 166 -22.92 2.17 -3.48
N LYS A 167 -23.86 3.02 -3.88
CA LYS A 167 -24.44 3.10 -5.22
C LYS A 167 -23.95 4.34 -5.97
N GLY A 168 -24.18 4.42 -7.28
CA GLY A 168 -23.98 5.66 -8.03
C GLY A 168 -24.91 6.76 -7.50
N PHE A 169 -24.52 8.03 -7.62
CA PHE A 169 -25.40 9.14 -7.25
C PHE A 169 -26.35 9.56 -8.37
N ASP A 170 -26.07 9.14 -9.61
CA ASP A 170 -26.99 9.29 -10.75
C ASP A 170 -28.32 8.57 -10.50
N ASP A 171 -28.30 7.42 -9.80
CA ASP A 171 -29.49 6.68 -9.34
C ASP A 171 -30.43 7.50 -8.40
N PHE A 172 -29.99 8.68 -7.96
CA PHE A 172 -30.67 9.55 -7.00
C PHE A 172 -30.84 10.99 -7.51
N ASP A 173 -30.51 11.27 -8.78
CA ASP A 173 -30.47 12.61 -9.38
C ASP A 173 -29.59 13.63 -8.61
N VAL A 174 -28.49 13.16 -7.99
CA VAL A 174 -27.57 14.01 -7.21
C VAL A 174 -26.22 14.17 -7.91
N SER A 175 -25.77 15.41 -8.07
CA SER A 175 -24.40 15.73 -8.50
C SER A 175 -23.74 16.73 -7.56
N PHE A 176 -22.43 16.55 -7.36
CA PHE A 176 -21.55 17.41 -6.55
C PHE A 176 -20.59 18.25 -7.39
N LYS A 177 -20.73 18.21 -8.73
CA LYS A 177 -19.94 19.04 -9.67
C LYS A 177 -20.05 20.51 -9.28
N ALA A 178 -18.93 21.10 -8.87
CA ALA A 178 -18.87 22.52 -8.59
C ALA A 178 -19.16 23.33 -9.87
N ARG A 179 -19.94 24.40 -9.73
CA ARG A 179 -20.15 25.36 -10.82
C ARG A 179 -18.89 26.23 -10.97
N PRO A 180 -18.58 26.76 -12.17
CA PRO A 180 -17.48 27.72 -12.34
C PRO A 180 -17.58 28.86 -11.32
N GLY A 181 -16.50 29.12 -10.58
CA GLY A 181 -16.44 30.12 -9.50
C GLY A 181 -16.98 29.68 -8.13
N ALA A 182 -17.54 28.48 -7.99
CA ALA A 182 -17.89 27.90 -6.70
C ALA A 182 -16.69 27.14 -6.08
N LEU A 183 -16.68 27.00 -4.75
CA LEU A 183 -15.71 26.15 -4.08
C LEU A 183 -15.91 24.67 -4.49
N PRO A 184 -14.83 23.88 -4.61
CA PRO A 184 -14.92 22.43 -4.80
C PRO A 184 -15.75 21.75 -3.70
N THR A 185 -16.56 20.75 -4.06
CA THR A 185 -17.38 20.01 -3.10
C THR A 185 -16.59 18.86 -2.48
N PHE A 186 -16.49 18.83 -1.15
CA PHE A 186 -15.97 17.70 -0.39
C PHE A 186 -17.15 16.86 0.11
N LEU A 187 -17.28 15.62 -0.37
CA LEU A 187 -18.43 14.79 -0.04
C LEU A 187 -18.21 14.06 1.30
N LEU A 188 -19.04 14.36 2.29
CA LEU A 188 -19.10 13.63 3.55
C LEU A 188 -19.99 12.39 3.38
N VAL A 189 -19.48 11.21 3.74
CA VAL A 189 -20.20 9.92 3.66
C VAL A 189 -20.01 9.10 4.94
N ASP A 190 -20.93 8.19 5.22
CA ASP A 190 -20.81 7.24 6.34
C ASP A 190 -20.01 5.98 5.96
N ARG A 191 -19.22 5.45 6.92
CA ARG A 191 -18.60 4.11 6.84
C ARG A 191 -19.68 3.00 6.81
N GLY A 192 -19.29 1.82 6.31
CA GLY A 192 -20.15 0.63 6.23
C GLY A 192 -20.69 0.31 4.82
N ASP A 193 -21.32 -0.86 4.69
CA ASP A 193 -21.96 -1.49 3.52
C ASP A 193 -21.07 -1.78 2.29
N CYS A 194 -19.98 -1.06 2.08
CA CYS A 194 -19.03 -1.27 0.98
C CYS A 194 -17.63 -0.71 1.28
N TYR A 195 -16.63 -1.14 0.51
CA TYR A 195 -15.23 -0.70 0.62
C TYR A 195 -15.03 0.80 0.37
N PHE A 196 -14.02 1.38 1.02
CA PHE A 196 -13.70 2.82 0.91
C PHE A 196 -13.44 3.29 -0.53
N THR A 197 -12.77 2.46 -1.33
CA THR A 197 -12.50 2.72 -2.75
C THR A 197 -13.79 2.83 -3.57
N LYS A 198 -14.81 1.99 -3.30
CA LYS A 198 -16.11 2.09 -3.97
C LYS A 198 -16.82 3.40 -3.65
N LYS A 199 -16.72 3.86 -2.39
CA LYS A 199 -17.26 5.16 -1.95
C LYS A 199 -16.59 6.30 -2.70
N ALA A 200 -15.25 6.30 -2.77
CA ALA A 200 -14.47 7.30 -3.48
C ALA A 200 -14.79 7.34 -4.98
N TRP A 201 -14.90 6.19 -5.64
CA TRP A 201 -15.30 6.10 -7.05
C TRP A 201 -16.69 6.68 -7.31
N ASN A 202 -17.69 6.29 -6.51
CA ASN A 202 -19.05 6.79 -6.67
C ASN A 202 -19.13 8.31 -6.40
N ALA A 203 -18.37 8.82 -5.42
CA ALA A 203 -18.26 10.26 -5.14
C ALA A 203 -17.58 11.05 -6.28
N GLN A 204 -16.52 10.50 -6.86
CA GLN A 204 -15.80 11.09 -7.98
C GLN A 204 -16.68 11.19 -9.23
N ASN A 205 -17.41 10.13 -9.58
CA ASN A 205 -18.31 10.13 -10.74
C ASN A 205 -19.44 11.16 -10.59
N ALA A 206 -19.94 11.33 -9.35
CA ALA A 206 -20.89 12.38 -9.00
C ALA A 206 -20.31 13.80 -9.09
N GLY A 207 -18.98 13.93 -9.19
CA GLY A 207 -18.24 15.18 -9.35
C GLY A 207 -17.73 15.83 -8.07
N ALA A 208 -17.62 15.07 -6.96
CA ALA A 208 -16.93 15.55 -5.77
C ALA A 208 -15.44 15.74 -6.05
N ALA A 209 -14.81 16.72 -5.40
CA ALA A 209 -13.37 17.00 -5.53
C ALA A 209 -12.52 16.25 -4.48
N ALA A 210 -13.12 15.90 -3.35
CA ALA A 210 -12.54 15.04 -2.32
C ALA A 210 -13.67 14.30 -1.59
N ILE A 211 -13.34 13.22 -0.87
CA ILE A 211 -14.27 12.47 -0.03
C ILE A 211 -13.79 12.39 1.42
N LEU A 212 -14.70 12.68 2.35
CA LEU A 212 -14.52 12.52 3.78
C LEU A 212 -15.41 11.35 4.25
N VAL A 213 -14.81 10.26 4.69
CA VAL A 213 -15.54 9.12 5.26
C VAL A 213 -15.61 9.29 6.77
N ALA A 214 -16.80 9.50 7.31
CA ALA A 214 -17.02 9.48 8.75
C ALA A 214 -17.08 8.04 9.25
N ASP A 215 -16.27 7.75 10.27
CA ASP A 215 -16.30 6.46 10.95
C ASP A 215 -17.68 6.17 11.57
N ASP A 216 -18.07 4.89 11.62
CA ASP A 216 -19.27 4.41 12.31
C ASP A 216 -18.98 4.04 13.78
N ARG A 217 -17.72 4.08 14.20
CA ARG A 217 -17.24 3.68 15.53
C ARG A 217 -16.38 4.76 16.17
N ASP A 218 -16.43 4.84 17.50
CA ASP A 218 -15.50 5.65 18.30
C ASP A 218 -14.21 4.85 18.56
N GLU A 219 -13.47 4.58 17.48
CA GLU A 219 -12.17 3.87 17.48
C GLU A 219 -11.03 4.78 16.96
N PRO A 220 -9.75 4.46 17.21
CA PRO A 220 -8.63 5.14 16.57
C PRO A 220 -8.74 5.05 15.04
N LEU A 221 -8.44 6.14 14.34
CA LEU A 221 -8.47 6.18 12.87
C LEU A 221 -7.65 5.02 12.28
N ILE A 222 -8.21 4.34 11.27
CA ILE A 222 -7.55 3.27 10.52
C ILE A 222 -7.04 3.76 9.15
N THR A 223 -6.09 3.03 8.56
CA THR A 223 -5.74 3.20 7.14
C THR A 223 -6.89 2.72 6.26
N MET A 224 -7.30 3.53 5.28
CA MET A 224 -8.18 3.06 4.20
C MET A 224 -7.32 2.41 3.11
N ASP A 225 -7.22 1.09 3.12
CA ASP A 225 -6.49 0.32 2.12
C ASP A 225 -7.37 -0.16 0.96
N THR A 226 -6.73 -0.60 -0.13
CA THR A 226 -7.38 -1.23 -1.28
C THR A 226 -7.73 -2.69 -0.98
N PRO A 227 -8.98 -3.14 -1.25
CA PRO A 227 -9.39 -4.52 -0.98
C PRO A 227 -8.59 -5.53 -1.83
N GLU A 228 -8.43 -6.75 -1.32
CA GLU A 228 -7.67 -7.84 -1.94
C GLU A 228 -8.47 -8.66 -2.98
N GLU A 229 -9.62 -8.16 -3.45
CA GLU A 229 -10.48 -8.94 -4.35
C GLU A 229 -9.76 -9.31 -5.65
N SER A 230 -9.79 -10.60 -5.98
CA SER A 230 -9.17 -11.22 -7.17
C SER A 230 -9.86 -10.87 -8.50
N GLY A 231 -10.72 -9.85 -8.51
CA GLY A 231 -11.36 -9.30 -9.69
C GLY A 231 -10.68 -8.00 -10.13
N ARG A 232 -10.63 -7.77 -11.43
CA ARG A 232 -10.16 -6.49 -11.99
C ARG A 232 -11.20 -5.39 -11.70
N VAL A 233 -11.08 -4.77 -10.53
CA VAL A 233 -11.93 -3.66 -10.12
C VAL A 233 -11.46 -2.39 -10.85
N GLU A 234 -11.92 -2.22 -12.08
CA GLU A 234 -11.52 -1.18 -13.06
C GLU A 234 -11.52 0.26 -12.50
N TYR A 235 -12.27 0.52 -11.42
CA TYR A 235 -12.26 1.82 -10.77
C TYR A 235 -11.06 2.10 -9.85
N LEU A 236 -10.34 1.10 -9.33
CA LEU A 236 -9.28 1.31 -8.33
C LEU A 236 -8.15 2.20 -8.87
N GLU A 237 -7.72 1.96 -10.11
CA GLU A 237 -6.68 2.73 -10.78
C GLU A 237 -7.15 4.13 -11.21
N ASN A 238 -8.46 4.33 -11.30
CA ASN A 238 -9.09 5.53 -11.84
C ASN A 238 -9.60 6.52 -10.76
N ILE A 239 -9.47 6.19 -9.47
CA ILE A 239 -9.73 7.16 -8.39
C ILE A 239 -8.58 8.17 -8.35
N THR A 240 -8.90 9.44 -8.55
CA THR A 240 -7.98 10.58 -8.49
C THR A 240 -8.25 11.48 -7.28
N ILE A 241 -9.48 11.53 -6.78
CA ILE A 241 -9.86 12.43 -5.68
C ILE A 241 -9.16 12.08 -4.35
N PRO A 242 -8.70 13.07 -3.56
CA PRO A 242 -8.21 12.82 -2.22
C PRO A 242 -9.29 12.20 -1.33
N SER A 243 -8.91 11.18 -0.58
CA SER A 243 -9.82 10.42 0.29
C SER A 243 -9.29 10.41 1.72
N ALA A 244 -10.10 10.84 2.69
CA ALA A 244 -9.73 10.86 4.10
C ALA A 244 -10.80 10.26 5.01
N LEU A 245 -10.37 9.41 5.97
CA LEU A 245 -11.21 8.93 7.07
C LEU A 245 -11.14 9.94 8.23
N ILE A 246 -12.29 10.28 8.81
CA ILE A 246 -12.42 11.14 9.98
C ILE A 246 -13.14 10.40 11.11
N SER A 247 -12.84 10.76 12.36
CA SER A 247 -13.47 10.11 13.51
C SER A 247 -14.99 10.30 13.50
N LYS A 248 -15.71 9.31 14.04
CA LYS A 248 -17.16 9.36 14.21
C LYS A 248 -17.61 10.66 14.89
N SER A 249 -17.00 10.99 16.02
CA SER A 249 -17.30 12.20 16.80
C SER A 249 -17.08 13.51 16.01
N PHE A 250 -16.11 13.57 15.10
CA PHE A 250 -15.94 14.73 14.22
C PHE A 250 -16.99 14.73 13.10
N GLY A 251 -17.18 13.60 12.43
CA GLY A 251 -18.17 13.43 11.36
C GLY A 251 -19.60 13.77 11.82
N ASP A 252 -20.01 13.34 13.01
CA ASP A 252 -21.34 13.63 13.55
C ASP A 252 -21.57 15.12 13.83
N ARG A 253 -20.51 15.88 14.22
CA ARG A 253 -20.58 17.34 14.33
C ARG A 253 -20.72 18.01 12.96
N LEU A 254 -19.97 17.54 11.96
CA LEU A 254 -20.09 18.05 10.58
C LEU A 254 -21.51 17.84 10.03
N LYS A 255 -22.05 16.63 10.16
CA LYS A 255 -23.43 16.29 9.75
C LYS A 255 -24.43 17.24 10.41
N LYS A 256 -24.34 17.42 11.74
CA LYS A 256 -25.24 18.30 12.50
C LYS A 256 -25.18 19.76 12.02
N THR A 257 -24.00 20.30 11.77
CA THR A 257 -23.85 21.68 11.29
C THR A 257 -24.38 21.85 9.87
N ILE A 258 -24.19 20.86 8.99
CA ILE A 258 -24.77 20.86 7.63
C ILE A 258 -26.31 20.74 7.69
N ASP A 259 -26.84 19.87 8.54
CA ASP A 259 -28.29 19.68 8.74
C ASP A 259 -28.96 20.94 9.35
N ASN A 260 -28.23 21.74 10.13
CA ASN A 260 -28.64 23.07 10.60
C ASN A 260 -28.69 24.14 9.48
N GLY A 261 -28.16 23.86 8.29
CA GLY A 261 -28.05 24.81 7.18
C GLY A 261 -26.81 25.72 7.22
N GLU A 262 -25.85 25.44 8.09
CA GLU A 262 -24.59 26.19 8.16
C GLU A 262 -23.57 25.66 7.12
N MET A 263 -22.92 26.58 6.40
CA MET A 263 -21.86 26.23 5.44
C MET A 263 -20.58 25.83 6.16
N VAL A 264 -20.09 24.61 5.91
CA VAL A 264 -18.81 24.13 6.44
C VAL A 264 -17.72 24.22 5.38
N ASN A 265 -16.70 25.05 5.64
CA ASN A 265 -15.52 25.17 4.78
C ASN A 265 -14.34 24.43 5.41
N VAL A 266 -13.65 23.64 4.60
CA VAL A 266 -12.51 22.81 5.02
C VAL A 266 -11.32 23.09 4.11
N ASN A 267 -10.13 23.15 4.71
CA ASN A 267 -8.84 23.08 4.04
C ASN A 267 -8.18 21.74 4.37
N LEU A 268 -7.87 20.96 3.35
CA LEU A 268 -6.95 19.82 3.43
C LEU A 268 -5.55 20.33 3.07
N ASP A 269 -4.59 20.19 3.99
CA ASP A 269 -3.26 20.79 3.86
C ASP A 269 -2.19 19.69 3.86
N TRP A 270 -1.52 19.43 2.73
CA TRP A 270 -0.51 18.38 2.60
C TRP A 270 0.92 18.93 2.48
N ARG A 271 1.15 20.21 2.79
CA ARG A 271 2.48 20.83 2.71
C ARG A 271 3.45 20.19 3.70
N GLU A 272 3.04 20.13 4.97
CA GLU A 272 3.81 19.54 6.07
C GLU A 272 3.60 18.00 6.20
N SER A 273 3.02 17.33 5.19
CA SER A 273 2.79 15.88 5.25
C SER A 273 4.05 15.04 5.05
N LEU A 274 5.12 15.63 4.51
CA LEU A 274 6.43 14.99 4.34
C LEU A 274 7.52 15.86 4.98
N PRO A 275 8.47 15.29 5.75
CA PRO A 275 9.65 16.00 6.20
C PRO A 275 10.51 16.36 4.99
N HIS A 276 11.10 17.56 5.01
CA HIS A 276 12.03 18.05 3.99
C HIS A 276 13.27 18.67 4.67
N PRO A 277 14.14 17.83 5.25
CA PRO A 277 15.22 18.30 6.14
C PRO A 277 16.34 19.02 5.38
N ASP A 278 16.64 18.59 4.16
CA ASP A 278 17.73 19.12 3.34
C ASP A 278 17.44 19.00 1.83
N GLU A 279 18.48 19.12 1.00
CA GLU A 279 18.43 19.14 -0.47
C GLU A 279 18.51 17.76 -1.13
N ARG A 280 18.45 16.68 -0.34
CA ARG A 280 18.34 15.30 -0.79
C ARG A 280 17.07 14.67 -0.22
N VAL A 281 16.49 13.73 -0.98
CA VAL A 281 15.35 12.93 -0.51
C VAL A 281 15.74 11.47 -0.37
N GLU A 282 15.71 10.96 0.86
CA GLU A 282 15.75 9.54 1.14
C GLU A 282 14.38 8.92 0.84
N TYR A 283 14.34 7.86 0.04
CA TYR A 283 13.10 7.11 -0.15
C TYR A 283 13.30 5.60 -0.21
N GLU A 284 12.33 4.89 0.33
CA GLU A 284 12.27 3.43 0.39
C GLU A 284 11.11 2.91 -0.44
N PHE A 285 11.28 1.77 -1.12
CA PHE A 285 10.17 1.07 -1.75
C PHE A 285 10.07 -0.34 -1.18
N TRP A 286 9.05 -0.55 -0.34
CA TRP A 286 8.68 -1.83 0.23
C TRP A 286 7.77 -2.57 -0.76
N THR A 287 8.24 -3.72 -1.23
CA THR A 287 7.61 -4.48 -2.33
C THR A 287 7.75 -5.99 -2.12
N ASN A 288 7.19 -6.77 -3.04
CA ASN A 288 7.43 -8.20 -3.17
C ASN A 288 7.86 -8.49 -4.63
N SER A 289 8.54 -9.61 -4.87
CA SER A 289 8.90 -10.06 -6.24
C SER A 289 7.90 -11.06 -6.85
N ASN A 290 6.84 -11.41 -6.12
CA ASN A 290 5.67 -12.14 -6.63
C ASN A 290 4.99 -11.35 -7.79
N ASP A 291 4.64 -12.01 -8.89
CA ASP A 291 3.86 -11.47 -10.02
C ASP A 291 2.45 -12.10 -10.21
N GLU A 292 2.05 -13.08 -9.39
CA GLU A 292 0.76 -13.78 -9.46
C GLU A 292 -0.34 -13.31 -8.48
N CYS A 293 -0.11 -12.26 -7.69
CA CYS A 293 -1.14 -11.71 -6.78
C CYS A 293 -2.22 -10.83 -7.47
N GLY A 294 -2.46 -11.03 -8.77
CA GLY A 294 -3.46 -10.30 -9.55
C GLY A 294 -3.16 -8.80 -9.67
N PRO A 295 -4.19 -7.92 -9.68
CA PRO A 295 -4.02 -6.49 -9.96
C PRO A 295 -3.05 -5.75 -9.00
N LYS A 296 -2.89 -6.23 -7.76
CA LYS A 296 -1.89 -5.67 -6.82
C LYS A 296 -0.46 -5.94 -7.29
N CYS A 297 -0.20 -7.05 -7.97
CA CYS A 297 1.11 -7.36 -8.54
C CYS A 297 1.31 -6.63 -9.89
N ASP A 298 0.31 -6.66 -10.77
CA ASP A 298 0.34 -5.95 -12.06
C ASP A 298 0.68 -4.45 -11.87
N SER A 299 0.01 -3.77 -10.94
CA SER A 299 0.22 -2.34 -10.66
C SER A 299 1.59 -2.02 -10.05
N GLN A 300 2.18 -2.91 -9.25
CA GLN A 300 3.56 -2.77 -8.77
C GLN A 300 4.57 -2.90 -9.92
N ILE A 301 4.37 -3.88 -10.81
CA ILE A 301 5.22 -4.11 -11.97
C ILE A 301 5.17 -2.91 -12.93
N ASP A 302 3.99 -2.37 -13.20
CA ASP A 302 3.80 -1.22 -14.09
C ASP A 302 4.31 0.09 -13.48
N PHE A 303 4.19 0.27 -12.16
CA PHE A 303 4.87 1.37 -11.45
C PHE A 303 6.39 1.26 -11.60
N VAL A 304 6.98 0.10 -11.31
CA VAL A 304 8.44 -0.09 -11.37
C VAL A 304 8.97 0.13 -12.80
N LYS A 305 8.23 -0.33 -13.82
CA LYS A 305 8.54 -0.05 -15.25
C LYS A 305 8.45 1.44 -15.60
N SER A 306 7.39 2.13 -15.21
CA SER A 306 7.14 3.53 -15.59
C SER A 306 7.98 4.53 -14.79
N PHE A 307 8.27 4.25 -13.52
CA PHE A 307 9.02 5.12 -12.62
C PHE A 307 10.54 5.00 -12.78
N LYS A 308 11.05 3.84 -13.24
CA LYS A 308 12.48 3.55 -13.49
C LYS A 308 13.25 4.74 -14.09
N GLY A 309 12.74 5.35 -15.15
CA GLY A 309 13.42 6.47 -15.83
C GLY A 309 13.66 7.67 -14.92
N ALA A 310 12.65 8.05 -14.12
CA ALA A 310 12.74 9.15 -13.17
C ALA A 310 13.69 8.80 -12.01
N ALA A 311 13.54 7.61 -11.42
CA ALA A 311 14.41 7.11 -10.35
C ALA A 311 15.89 7.12 -10.75
N GLN A 312 16.21 6.58 -11.93
CA GLN A 312 17.59 6.56 -12.44
C GLN A 312 18.16 7.97 -12.65
N ILE A 313 17.36 8.96 -13.08
CA ILE A 313 17.82 10.34 -13.24
C ILE A 313 18.11 10.98 -11.87
N LEU A 314 17.22 10.80 -10.90
CA LEU A 314 17.34 11.32 -9.55
C LEU A 314 18.57 10.73 -8.82
N GLU A 315 18.74 9.41 -8.85
CA GLU A 315 19.86 8.71 -8.24
C GLU A 315 21.21 9.05 -8.91
N LYS A 316 21.31 9.01 -10.25
CA LYS A 316 22.57 9.29 -10.96
C LYS A 316 23.06 10.73 -10.76
N LYS A 317 22.16 11.67 -10.49
CA LYS A 317 22.49 13.08 -10.18
C LYS A 317 22.67 13.34 -8.68
N GLY A 318 22.44 12.36 -7.81
CA GLY A 318 22.60 12.48 -6.36
C GLY A 318 21.48 13.21 -5.63
N TYR A 319 20.36 13.53 -6.29
CA TYR A 319 19.21 14.21 -5.68
C TYR A 319 18.43 13.32 -4.70
N THR A 320 18.53 11.99 -4.84
CA THR A 320 17.82 11.05 -3.98
C THR A 320 18.71 9.90 -3.53
N GLN A 321 18.44 9.39 -2.33
CA GLN A 321 18.99 8.13 -1.84
C GLN A 321 17.88 7.07 -1.78
N PHE A 322 17.81 6.24 -2.81
CA PHE A 322 16.85 5.12 -2.90
C PHE A 322 17.33 3.87 -2.16
N THR A 323 16.42 3.16 -1.48
CA THR A 323 16.65 1.78 -0.98
C THR A 323 15.41 0.89 -1.22
N PRO A 324 15.51 -0.23 -1.95
CA PRO A 324 14.43 -1.21 -2.07
C PRO A 324 14.40 -2.10 -0.82
N HIS A 325 13.21 -2.46 -0.38
CA HIS A 325 12.96 -3.32 0.78
C HIS A 325 11.92 -4.39 0.47
N TYR A 326 12.04 -5.54 1.12
CA TYR A 326 11.17 -6.69 0.87
C TYR A 326 10.66 -7.25 2.19
N ILE A 327 9.33 -7.29 2.34
CA ILE A 327 8.71 -7.81 3.55
C ILE A 327 9.00 -9.31 3.69
N THR A 328 9.28 -9.76 4.91
CA THR A 328 9.36 -11.19 5.19
C THR A 328 8.80 -11.50 6.57
N TRP A 329 7.84 -12.40 6.58
CA TRP A 329 7.18 -12.87 7.80
C TRP A 329 8.01 -13.98 8.45
N TYR A 330 7.58 -14.43 9.63
CA TYR A 330 8.13 -15.63 10.25
C TYR A 330 7.00 -16.62 10.53
N CYS A 331 7.37 -17.90 10.56
CA CYS A 331 6.51 -18.99 10.95
C CYS A 331 6.66 -19.21 12.46
N PRO A 332 5.57 -19.24 13.25
CA PRO A 332 5.66 -19.45 14.69
C PRO A 332 6.29 -20.82 15.01
N GLU A 333 7.14 -20.88 16.04
CA GLU A 333 7.96 -22.06 16.39
C GLU A 333 7.15 -23.36 16.50
N ALA A 334 5.90 -23.30 17.00
CA ALA A 334 5.00 -24.44 17.12
C ALA A 334 4.61 -25.09 15.78
N TYR A 335 4.84 -24.41 14.65
CA TYR A 335 4.43 -24.82 13.31
C TYR A 335 5.61 -25.05 12.34
N THR A 336 6.88 -24.94 12.77
CA THR A 336 8.07 -25.12 11.92
C THR A 336 8.10 -26.46 11.18
N LEU A 337 7.55 -27.50 11.80
CA LEU A 337 7.49 -28.84 11.22
C LEU A 337 6.32 -29.08 10.26
N SER A 338 5.34 -28.15 10.20
CA SER A 338 4.14 -28.26 9.35
C SER A 338 4.47 -28.20 7.85
N LYS A 339 3.57 -28.75 7.01
CA LYS A 339 3.73 -28.67 5.54
C LYS A 339 3.71 -27.22 5.08
N GLN A 340 2.81 -26.41 5.62
CA GLN A 340 2.61 -25.00 5.29
C GLN A 340 3.89 -24.18 5.57
N CYS A 341 4.48 -24.34 6.75
CA CYS A 341 5.72 -23.63 7.08
C CYS A 341 6.88 -24.05 6.16
N LYS A 342 7.00 -25.35 5.86
CA LYS A 342 8.08 -25.88 5.00
C LYS A 342 7.94 -25.54 3.52
N SER A 343 6.74 -25.26 3.02
CA SER A 343 6.58 -24.70 1.68
C SER A 343 6.84 -23.19 1.67
N GLN A 344 6.30 -22.45 2.63
CA GLN A 344 6.25 -20.98 2.52
C GLN A 344 7.47 -20.25 3.07
N CYS A 345 8.43 -20.96 3.67
CA CYS A 345 9.55 -20.37 4.39
C CYS A 345 10.90 -21.02 4.09
N ILE A 346 11.96 -20.23 4.25
CA ILE A 346 13.36 -20.66 4.27
C ILE A 346 13.96 -20.50 5.68
N ASN A 347 15.23 -20.89 5.85
CA ASN A 347 15.99 -20.85 7.12
C ASN A 347 15.16 -21.33 8.32
N HIS A 348 14.61 -22.54 8.23
CA HIS A 348 13.76 -23.19 9.24
C HIS A 348 12.54 -22.38 9.74
N GLY A 349 11.93 -21.56 8.88
CA GLY A 349 10.74 -20.79 9.23
C GLY A 349 11.00 -19.35 9.70
N ARG A 350 12.27 -18.91 9.72
CA ARG A 350 12.62 -17.53 10.12
C ARG A 350 12.15 -16.47 9.11
N TYR A 351 12.10 -16.84 7.82
CA TYR A 351 11.74 -15.95 6.72
C TYR A 351 10.74 -16.63 5.79
N CYS A 352 9.57 -16.01 5.64
CA CYS A 352 8.43 -16.54 4.92
C CYS A 352 7.80 -15.47 4.02
N ALA A 353 7.16 -15.92 2.94
CA ALA A 353 6.24 -15.11 2.15
C ALA A 353 4.89 -15.84 2.01
N PRO A 354 3.78 -15.14 1.73
CA PRO A 354 2.55 -15.79 1.34
C PRO A 354 2.69 -16.52 0.01
N ASP A 355 1.87 -17.54 -0.16
CA ASP A 355 1.78 -18.35 -1.38
C ASP A 355 1.30 -17.47 -2.56
N PRO A 356 1.95 -17.48 -3.74
CA PRO A 356 1.74 -16.48 -4.78
C PRO A 356 0.29 -16.45 -5.28
N GLU A 357 -0.25 -17.63 -5.61
CA GLU A 357 -1.61 -17.85 -6.07
C GLU A 357 -2.62 -18.18 -4.94
N GLN A 358 -2.18 -18.13 -3.68
CA GLN A 358 -2.92 -18.58 -2.48
C GLN A 358 -3.39 -20.05 -2.56
N ASP A 359 -2.64 -20.91 -3.24
CA ASP A 359 -2.98 -22.30 -3.53
C ASP A 359 -1.75 -23.21 -3.56
N PHE A 360 -1.43 -23.74 -2.37
CA PHE A 360 -0.38 -24.74 -2.06
C PHE A 360 -0.39 -26.06 -2.90
N SER A 361 -1.16 -26.15 -3.97
CA SER A 361 -1.24 -27.29 -4.89
C SER A 361 -0.72 -27.00 -6.30
N LYS A 362 -0.43 -25.74 -6.65
CA LYS A 362 0.03 -25.29 -7.96
C LYS A 362 1.09 -24.19 -7.82
N GLY A 363 1.70 -23.77 -8.93
CA GLY A 363 2.56 -22.58 -8.96
C GLY A 363 3.90 -22.77 -8.25
N TYR A 364 4.39 -21.67 -7.69
CA TYR A 364 5.59 -21.61 -6.86
C TYR A 364 5.23 -21.54 -5.38
N ASP A 365 6.09 -22.02 -4.48
CA ASP A 365 5.83 -21.88 -3.05
C ASP A 365 6.31 -20.49 -2.55
N GLY A 366 5.79 -20.00 -1.41
CA GLY A 366 6.27 -18.76 -0.79
C GLY A 366 7.77 -18.74 -0.46
N LYS A 367 8.42 -19.89 -0.22
CA LYS A 367 9.90 -19.95 -0.07
C LYS A 367 10.63 -19.45 -1.33
N ASP A 368 10.09 -19.73 -2.53
CA ASP A 368 10.71 -19.35 -3.80
C ASP A 368 10.65 -17.83 -3.96
N VAL A 369 9.54 -17.22 -3.49
CA VAL A 369 9.38 -15.76 -3.38
C VAL A 369 10.39 -15.17 -2.40
N VAL A 370 10.62 -15.78 -1.22
CA VAL A 370 11.64 -15.29 -0.27
C VAL A 370 13.05 -15.37 -0.89
N VAL A 371 13.37 -16.46 -1.59
CA VAL A 371 14.67 -16.62 -2.28
C VAL A 371 14.87 -15.58 -3.39
N GLN A 372 13.83 -15.27 -4.17
CA GLN A 372 13.93 -14.20 -5.16
C GLN A 372 14.01 -12.82 -4.50
N ASN A 373 13.21 -12.51 -3.48
CA ASN A 373 13.30 -11.27 -2.70
C ASN A 373 14.73 -11.04 -2.17
N LEU A 374 15.31 -12.04 -1.52
CA LEU A 374 16.70 -12.04 -1.05
C LEU A 374 17.69 -11.76 -2.19
N ARG A 375 17.53 -12.41 -3.35
CA ARG A 375 18.34 -12.14 -4.54
C ARG A 375 18.20 -10.69 -5.03
N GLN A 376 16.99 -10.12 -5.04
CA GLN A 376 16.78 -8.73 -5.48
C GLN A 376 17.42 -7.72 -4.51
N VAL A 377 17.35 -7.95 -3.19
CA VAL A 377 18.09 -7.16 -2.18
C VAL A 377 19.59 -7.27 -2.39
N CYS A 378 20.10 -8.48 -2.64
CA CYS A 378 21.52 -8.70 -2.89
C CYS A 378 22.03 -8.05 -4.18
N VAL A 379 21.21 -8.05 -5.25
CA VAL A 379 21.47 -7.27 -6.46
C VAL A 379 21.63 -5.78 -6.13
N TYR A 380 20.73 -5.20 -5.33
CA TYR A 380 20.86 -3.80 -4.91
C TYR A 380 22.13 -3.57 -4.07
N LYS A 381 22.45 -4.45 -3.11
CA LYS A 381 23.65 -4.32 -2.27
C LYS A 381 24.94 -4.32 -3.12
N VAL A 382 25.10 -5.30 -4.00
CA VAL A 382 26.28 -5.41 -4.89
C VAL A 382 26.34 -4.25 -5.90
N ALA A 383 25.20 -3.79 -6.42
CA ALA A 383 25.11 -2.62 -7.28
C ALA A 383 25.50 -1.32 -6.55
N LYS A 384 25.09 -1.17 -5.28
CA LYS A 384 25.42 -0.03 -4.40
C LYS A 384 26.90 0.00 -4.05
N GLU A 385 27.50 -1.13 -3.70
CA GLU A 385 28.96 -1.29 -3.50
C GLU A 385 29.74 -0.91 -4.78
N SER A 386 29.20 -1.28 -5.94
CA SER A 386 29.72 -0.91 -7.27
C SER A 386 29.43 0.56 -7.67
N LYS A 387 28.86 1.38 -6.78
CA LYS A 387 28.46 2.79 -6.99
C LYS A 387 27.44 3.01 -8.13
N LYS A 388 26.58 2.01 -8.37
CA LYS A 388 25.52 2.04 -9.39
C LYS A 388 24.18 1.50 -8.84
N PRO A 389 23.67 1.99 -7.70
CA PRO A 389 22.45 1.44 -7.06
C PRO A 389 21.23 1.39 -8.00
N TRP A 390 21.15 2.35 -8.93
CA TRP A 390 20.11 2.43 -9.96
C TRP A 390 20.02 1.22 -10.90
N LEU A 391 21.02 0.33 -10.93
CA LEU A 391 20.96 -0.95 -11.65
C LEU A 391 19.94 -1.93 -11.05
N TRP A 392 19.50 -1.73 -9.80
CA TRP A 392 18.38 -2.50 -9.26
C TRP A 392 17.12 -2.30 -10.11
N TRP A 393 16.81 -1.06 -10.53
CA TRP A 393 15.68 -0.79 -11.44
C TRP A 393 15.85 -1.49 -12.79
N ASP A 394 17.08 -1.61 -13.30
CA ASP A 394 17.35 -2.39 -14.51
C ASP A 394 17.05 -3.88 -14.28
N TYR A 395 17.54 -4.44 -13.17
CA TYR A 395 17.30 -5.84 -12.81
C TYR A 395 15.82 -6.16 -12.62
N VAL A 396 15.08 -5.42 -11.78
CA VAL A 396 13.70 -5.79 -11.48
C VAL A 396 12.75 -5.59 -12.67
N THR A 397 13.00 -4.59 -13.53
CA THR A 397 12.19 -4.42 -14.75
C THR A 397 12.46 -5.48 -15.80
N ASP A 398 13.69 -5.96 -15.93
CA ASP A 398 14.07 -7.00 -16.88
C ASP A 398 13.70 -8.41 -16.36
N PHE A 399 13.83 -8.65 -15.05
CA PHE A 399 13.37 -9.87 -14.38
C PHE A 399 11.86 -10.06 -14.54
N ALA A 400 11.04 -9.03 -14.28
CA ALA A 400 9.59 -9.07 -14.44
C ALA A 400 9.10 -9.23 -15.90
N VAL A 401 10.02 -9.21 -16.88
CA VAL A 401 9.73 -9.48 -18.30
C VAL A 401 10.27 -10.84 -18.72
N ARG A 402 11.45 -11.25 -18.24
CA ARG A 402 12.12 -12.49 -18.67
C ARG A 402 11.80 -13.72 -17.80
N CYS A 403 11.45 -13.51 -16.53
CA CYS A 403 11.31 -14.55 -15.52
C CYS A 403 9.90 -14.67 -14.89
N PRO A 404 8.78 -14.55 -15.65
CA PRO A 404 7.45 -14.57 -15.07
C PRO A 404 7.06 -15.94 -14.50
N MET A 405 6.27 -15.96 -13.43
CA MET A 405 5.76 -17.20 -12.83
C MET A 405 4.85 -17.97 -13.79
N LYS A 406 3.97 -17.31 -14.57
CA LYS A 406 3.07 -17.95 -15.57
C LYS A 406 3.77 -18.84 -16.58
N GLU A 407 5.05 -18.58 -16.87
CA GLU A 407 5.85 -19.36 -17.83
C GLU A 407 6.79 -20.37 -17.15
N MET A 408 6.66 -20.56 -15.83
CA MET A 408 7.56 -21.37 -15.00
C MET A 408 9.04 -20.94 -15.11
N LYS A 409 9.29 -19.63 -15.21
CA LYS A 409 10.64 -19.04 -15.35
C LYS A 409 11.15 -18.33 -14.09
N TYR A 410 10.44 -18.44 -12.98
CA TYR A 410 10.79 -17.78 -11.70
C TYR A 410 11.93 -18.50 -10.94
N THR A 411 13.01 -18.84 -11.65
CA THR A 411 14.08 -19.72 -11.16
C THR A 411 15.39 -18.96 -10.90
N LYS A 412 16.39 -19.64 -10.33
CA LYS A 412 17.74 -19.08 -10.16
C LYS A 412 18.38 -18.79 -11.52
N GLU A 413 18.27 -19.73 -12.46
CA GLU A 413 18.94 -19.67 -13.77
C GLU A 413 18.45 -18.47 -14.60
N CYS A 414 17.14 -18.17 -14.53
CA CYS A 414 16.59 -16.99 -15.20
C CYS A 414 17.11 -15.69 -14.56
N ALA A 415 17.11 -15.62 -13.23
CA ALA A 415 17.64 -14.47 -12.50
C ALA A 415 19.14 -14.25 -12.78
N ASP A 416 19.93 -15.32 -12.79
CA ASP A 416 21.37 -15.32 -13.08
C ASP A 416 21.66 -14.82 -14.51
N ALA A 417 20.80 -15.18 -15.49
CA ALA A 417 20.90 -14.68 -16.86
C ALA A 417 20.61 -13.17 -16.95
N VAL A 418 19.63 -12.66 -16.19
CA VAL A 418 19.36 -11.20 -16.08
C VAL A 418 20.58 -10.49 -15.47
N ILE A 419 21.06 -10.95 -14.30
CA ILE A 419 22.25 -10.45 -13.59
C ILE A 419 23.46 -10.35 -14.54
N THR A 420 23.72 -11.43 -15.28
CA THR A 420 24.84 -11.51 -16.24
C THR A 420 24.65 -10.51 -17.39
N SER A 421 23.44 -10.37 -17.92
CA SER A 421 23.16 -9.43 -19.01
C SER A 421 23.30 -7.95 -18.61
N LEU A 422 23.21 -7.65 -17.31
CA LEU A 422 23.44 -6.31 -16.74
C LEU A 422 24.90 -6.07 -16.29
N GLY A 423 25.78 -7.08 -16.43
CA GLY A 423 27.19 -6.97 -16.06
C GLY A 423 27.45 -6.89 -14.56
N LEU A 424 26.55 -7.43 -13.74
CA LEU A 424 26.71 -7.54 -12.29
C LEU A 424 27.49 -8.81 -11.91
N ASP A 425 28.24 -8.77 -10.81
CA ASP A 425 28.96 -9.95 -10.33
C ASP A 425 28.01 -10.94 -9.65
N HIS A 426 27.59 -11.94 -10.43
CA HIS A 426 26.83 -13.11 -10.00
C HIS A 426 27.42 -13.80 -8.76
N LYS A 427 28.75 -13.91 -8.64
CA LYS A 427 29.38 -14.58 -7.49
C LYS A 427 29.29 -13.75 -6.22
N ALA A 428 29.37 -12.42 -6.33
CA ALA A 428 29.14 -11.52 -5.20
C ALA A 428 27.67 -11.59 -4.74
N ILE A 429 26.73 -11.73 -5.67
CA ILE A 429 25.30 -11.87 -5.38
C ILE A 429 25.01 -13.22 -4.71
N ASP A 430 25.49 -14.35 -5.25
CA ASP A 430 25.34 -15.67 -4.62
C ASP A 430 25.97 -15.70 -3.21
N LYS A 431 27.13 -15.06 -3.02
CA LYS A 431 27.76 -14.89 -1.69
C LYS A 431 26.91 -14.05 -0.72
N CYS A 432 26.18 -13.06 -1.22
CA CYS A 432 25.27 -12.24 -0.41
C CYS A 432 24.01 -13.01 -0.01
N ILE A 433 23.48 -13.86 -0.91
CA ILE A 433 22.32 -14.72 -0.64
C ILE A 433 22.67 -15.74 0.46
N GLY A 434 23.84 -16.40 0.36
CA GLY A 434 24.24 -17.46 1.28
C GLY A 434 23.46 -18.75 1.06
N ASP A 435 23.30 -19.55 2.12
CA ASP A 435 22.50 -20.78 2.10
C ASP A 435 21.07 -20.50 2.63
N PRO A 436 20.03 -20.58 1.78
CA PRO A 436 18.64 -20.39 2.23
C PRO A 436 18.11 -21.61 3.03
N ASP A 437 18.69 -22.80 2.87
CA ASP A 437 18.22 -24.01 3.56
C ASP A 437 18.86 -24.18 4.95
N ALA A 438 19.92 -23.43 5.25
CA ALA A 438 20.64 -23.47 6.53
C ALA A 438 19.76 -23.03 7.72
N ASP A 439 19.85 -23.75 8.84
CA ASP A 439 19.15 -23.44 10.10
C ASP A 439 19.87 -22.33 10.91
N GLU A 440 20.16 -21.21 10.24
CA GLU A 440 20.82 -20.04 10.82
C GLU A 440 20.11 -18.72 10.47
N GLU A 441 20.55 -17.61 11.04
CA GLU A 441 20.04 -16.28 10.73
C GLU A 441 20.65 -15.78 9.42
N ASN A 442 19.82 -15.40 8.44
CA ASN A 442 20.30 -14.78 7.22
C ASN A 442 20.46 -13.25 7.48
N PRO A 443 21.68 -12.69 7.44
CA PRO A 443 21.92 -11.30 7.84
C PRO A 443 21.29 -10.29 6.88
N VAL A 444 20.92 -10.69 5.66
CA VAL A 444 20.19 -9.83 4.72
C VAL A 444 18.72 -9.76 5.12
N LEU A 445 18.05 -10.90 5.26
CA LEU A 445 16.62 -10.95 5.60
C LEU A 445 16.33 -10.52 7.04
N LYS A 446 17.27 -10.75 7.96
CA LYS A 446 17.20 -10.17 9.31
C LYS A 446 17.19 -8.64 9.27
N ALA A 447 18.06 -8.04 8.45
CA ALA A 447 18.09 -6.59 8.29
C ALA A 447 16.79 -6.05 7.65
N GLU A 448 16.13 -6.81 6.75
CA GLU A 448 14.80 -6.45 6.23
C GLU A 448 13.73 -6.48 7.34
N GLN A 449 13.69 -7.51 8.19
CA GLN A 449 12.77 -7.58 9.33
C GLN A 449 13.00 -6.44 10.34
N ASP A 450 14.26 -6.13 10.64
CA ASP A 450 14.62 -5.04 11.56
C ASP A 450 14.35 -3.65 10.95
N ALA A 451 14.43 -3.53 9.61
CA ALA A 451 14.05 -2.32 8.88
C ALA A 451 12.53 -2.18 8.71
N GLN A 452 11.76 -3.28 8.76
CA GLN A 452 10.30 -3.29 8.68
C GLN A 452 9.69 -2.63 9.91
N ILE A 453 10.28 -2.86 11.09
CA ILE A 453 9.89 -2.24 12.36
C ILE A 453 10.26 -0.75 12.35
N GLY A 454 9.26 0.10 12.53
CA GLY A 454 9.38 1.54 12.47
C GLY A 454 10.13 2.16 13.64
N LYS A 455 10.94 3.18 13.35
CA LYS A 455 11.53 4.06 14.38
C LYS A 455 10.83 5.42 14.37
N GLY A 456 10.46 5.90 15.56
CA GLY A 456 9.81 7.19 15.73
C GLY A 456 8.42 7.26 15.09
N SER A 457 8.19 8.25 14.24
CA SER A 457 6.88 8.56 13.65
C SER A 457 6.54 7.83 12.35
N ARG A 458 7.44 7.00 11.79
CA ARG A 458 7.19 6.22 10.57
C ARG A 458 6.17 5.10 10.77
N GLY A 459 6.21 4.47 11.95
CA GLY A 459 5.54 3.20 12.20
C GLY A 459 6.07 2.04 11.34
N ASP A 460 5.51 0.86 11.59
CA ASP A 460 5.88 -0.37 10.91
C ASP A 460 5.31 -0.43 9.50
N VAL A 461 6.02 -1.10 8.59
CA VAL A 461 5.50 -1.46 7.28
C VAL A 461 4.81 -2.83 7.39
N THR A 462 3.48 -2.85 7.26
CA THR A 462 2.67 -4.07 7.34
C THR A 462 1.83 -4.33 6.10
N ILE A 463 1.80 -3.37 5.16
CA ILE A 463 1.01 -3.40 3.92
C ILE A 463 1.96 -3.22 2.74
N LEU A 464 1.74 -3.97 1.65
CA LEU A 464 2.48 -3.82 0.39
C LEU A 464 1.55 -3.45 -0.77
N PRO A 465 2.04 -2.66 -1.75
CA PRO A 465 3.30 -1.90 -1.74
C PRO A 465 3.24 -0.74 -0.75
N THR A 466 4.39 -0.34 -0.20
CA THR A 466 4.53 0.90 0.59
C THR A 466 5.75 1.68 0.13
N LEU A 467 5.57 2.98 -0.17
CA LEU A 467 6.69 3.91 -0.32
C LEU A 467 6.91 4.65 1.01
N VAL A 468 8.17 4.88 1.37
CA VAL A 468 8.55 5.79 2.46
C VAL A 468 9.36 6.92 1.88
N ILE A 469 9.06 8.17 2.24
CA ILE A 469 9.78 9.36 1.81
C ILE A 469 10.19 10.12 3.09
N ASN A 470 11.49 10.39 3.26
CA ASN A 470 12.08 11.06 4.43
C ASN A 470 11.52 10.55 5.78
N ASN A 471 11.49 9.21 5.94
CA ASN A 471 10.97 8.50 7.12
C ASN A 471 9.46 8.71 7.42
N ARG A 472 8.64 8.99 6.40
CA ARG A 472 7.16 8.95 6.45
C ARG A 472 6.57 8.04 5.38
N GLN A 473 5.49 7.32 5.69
CA GLN A 473 4.83 6.46 4.72
C GLN A 473 4.01 7.31 3.74
N TYR A 474 4.30 7.18 2.45
CA TYR A 474 3.51 7.80 1.38
C TYR A 474 2.11 7.16 1.33
N ARG A 475 1.10 8.00 1.10
CA ARG A 475 -0.31 7.61 0.99
C ARG A 475 -0.86 8.15 -0.34
N GLY A 476 -1.52 7.30 -1.11
CA GLY A 476 -2.03 7.62 -2.43
C GLY A 476 -1.74 6.50 -3.43
N LYS A 477 -2.20 6.67 -4.68
CA LYS A 477 -1.97 5.71 -5.76
C LYS A 477 -0.47 5.60 -6.08
N LEU A 478 0.01 4.38 -6.26
CA LEU A 478 1.34 4.08 -6.77
C LEU A 478 1.42 4.40 -8.28
N ASP A 479 1.69 5.67 -8.60
CA ASP A 479 1.73 6.21 -9.97
C ASP A 479 2.97 7.09 -10.18
N LYS A 480 3.55 7.09 -11.39
CA LYS A 480 4.76 7.85 -11.72
C LYS A 480 4.64 9.33 -11.34
N GLY A 481 3.56 10.01 -11.76
CA GLY A 481 3.39 11.44 -11.53
C GLY A 481 3.07 11.75 -10.06
N ALA A 482 2.21 10.94 -9.44
CA ALA A 482 1.83 11.12 -8.03
C ALA A 482 3.02 10.91 -7.07
N VAL A 483 3.84 9.89 -7.30
CA VAL A 483 5.05 9.59 -6.51
C VAL A 483 6.13 10.63 -6.77
N LEU A 484 6.35 11.03 -8.03
CA LEU A 484 7.35 12.04 -8.36
C LEU A 484 7.00 13.40 -7.74
N LYS A 485 5.72 13.79 -7.73
CA LYS A 485 5.23 14.97 -7.00
C LYS A 485 5.51 14.89 -5.50
N ALA A 486 5.27 13.73 -4.88
CA ALA A 486 5.53 13.53 -3.46
C ALA A 486 7.03 13.57 -3.12
N LEU A 487 7.90 13.00 -3.96
CA LEU A 487 9.35 13.12 -3.81
C LEU A 487 9.80 14.58 -3.97
N CYS A 488 9.25 15.32 -4.93
CA CYS A 488 9.54 16.73 -5.12
C CYS A 488 9.13 17.60 -3.93
N ALA A 489 8.02 17.28 -3.26
CA ALA A 489 7.61 17.91 -2.00
C ALA A 489 8.46 17.49 -0.78
N GLY A 490 9.37 16.52 -0.93
CA GLY A 490 10.32 16.10 0.10
C GLY A 490 11.64 16.87 0.10
N PHE A 491 11.94 17.67 -0.93
CA PHE A 491 13.10 18.54 -0.95
C PHE A 491 12.85 19.79 -0.09
N ARG A 492 13.89 20.32 0.55
CA ARG A 492 13.83 21.64 1.17
C ARG A 492 13.44 22.69 0.11
N GLU A 493 12.57 23.61 0.48
CA GLU A 493 12.11 24.71 -0.38
C GLU A 493 13.26 25.38 -1.15
N THR A 494 13.08 25.61 -2.45
CA THR A 494 14.06 26.17 -3.41
C THR A 494 15.24 25.26 -3.80
N THR A 495 15.27 24.01 -3.34
CA THR A 495 16.31 23.02 -3.72
C THR A 495 15.84 21.94 -4.69
N GLU A 496 14.60 22.05 -5.17
CA GLU A 496 13.95 21.09 -6.04
C GLU A 496 14.73 20.94 -7.38
N PRO A 497 15.12 19.72 -7.77
CA PRO A 497 15.83 19.52 -9.02
C PRO A 497 14.93 19.78 -10.24
N ALA A 498 15.51 20.16 -11.38
CA ALA A 498 14.75 20.50 -12.59
C ALA A 498 13.79 19.40 -13.11
N VAL A 499 13.96 18.14 -12.71
CA VAL A 499 12.98 17.07 -12.98
C VAL A 499 11.64 17.34 -12.28
N CYS A 500 11.62 18.02 -11.13
CA CYS A 500 10.44 18.50 -10.41
C CYS A 500 9.65 19.61 -11.13
N LEU A 501 10.25 20.19 -12.18
CA LEU A 501 9.66 21.23 -13.03
C LEU A 501 9.22 20.66 -14.40
N SER A 502 9.19 19.34 -14.56
CA SER A 502 8.76 18.69 -15.80
C SER A 502 7.24 18.65 -15.95
N GLU A 503 6.77 18.60 -17.21
CA GLU A 503 5.35 18.53 -17.56
C GLU A 503 4.65 17.25 -17.03
N ASP A 504 5.42 16.23 -16.64
CA ASP A 504 4.95 15.03 -15.93
C ASP A 504 4.42 15.32 -14.49
N ILE A 505 4.69 16.51 -13.95
CA ILE A 505 4.41 16.89 -12.54
C ILE A 505 3.60 18.18 -12.45
N GLN A 506 3.94 19.17 -13.29
CA GLN A 506 3.33 20.50 -13.29
C GLN A 506 2.58 20.72 -14.60
N THR A 507 1.30 21.09 -14.51
CA THR A 507 0.57 21.61 -15.65
C THR A 507 1.22 22.94 -16.05
N ASN A 508 1.74 23.03 -17.27
CA ASN A 508 2.39 24.24 -17.75
C ASN A 508 1.33 25.30 -18.13
N GLU A 509 0.91 26.09 -17.14
CA GLU A 509 -0.06 27.20 -17.31
C GLU A 509 0.44 28.28 -18.29
N CYS A 510 1.73 28.25 -18.66
CA CYS A 510 2.35 29.12 -19.65
C CYS A 510 2.34 28.55 -21.09
N LEU A 511 1.43 27.62 -21.41
CA LEU A 511 1.21 27.16 -22.79
C LEU A 511 0.09 27.93 -23.52
N GLU A 512 -0.95 28.40 -22.83
CA GLU A 512 -2.10 29.08 -23.43
C GLU A 512 -2.40 30.44 -22.77
N ASN A 513 -2.57 31.49 -23.57
CA ASN A 513 -2.96 32.85 -23.12
C ASN A 513 -2.00 33.49 -22.09
N ASN A 514 -0.71 33.39 -22.36
CA ASN A 514 0.45 33.68 -21.49
C ASN A 514 0.68 35.17 -21.12
N GLY A 515 -0.33 35.89 -20.66
CA GLY A 515 -0.24 37.32 -20.31
C GLY A 515 0.79 37.68 -19.24
N GLY A 516 1.27 36.69 -18.47
CA GLY A 516 2.18 36.87 -17.33
C GLY A 516 3.38 35.92 -17.27
N CYS A 517 3.76 35.23 -18.35
CA CYS A 517 4.88 34.26 -18.30
C CYS A 517 6.18 34.77 -18.95
N TRP A 518 7.29 34.20 -18.48
CA TRP A 518 8.63 34.23 -19.07
C TRP A 518 8.97 32.88 -19.72
N GLN A 519 9.83 32.88 -20.73
CA GLN A 519 10.26 31.67 -21.44
C GLN A 519 11.76 31.74 -21.76
N ASP A 520 12.51 30.71 -21.34
CA ASP A 520 13.83 30.40 -21.87
C ASP A 520 13.71 29.56 -23.15
N LYS A 521 14.16 30.11 -24.28
CA LYS A 521 14.14 29.41 -25.57
C LYS A 521 15.30 28.44 -25.78
N ALA A 522 16.38 28.55 -25.00
CA ALA A 522 17.54 27.68 -25.08
C ALA A 522 17.37 26.44 -24.17
N ALA A 523 16.77 26.62 -22.99
CA ALA A 523 16.44 25.53 -22.08
C ALA A 523 15.04 24.92 -22.33
N ASN A 524 14.19 25.58 -23.13
CA ASN A 524 12.76 25.26 -23.33
C ASN A 524 11.98 25.18 -22.00
N ILE A 525 12.20 26.18 -21.13
CA ILE A 525 11.56 26.29 -19.81
C ILE A 525 10.64 27.53 -19.82
N THR A 526 9.45 27.39 -19.24
CA THR A 526 8.52 28.50 -18.97
C THR A 526 8.33 28.68 -17.47
N ALA A 527 8.08 29.92 -17.05
CA ALA A 527 7.76 30.26 -15.66
C ALA A 527 6.81 31.46 -15.62
N CYS A 528 6.03 31.60 -14.55
CA CYS A 528 5.32 32.86 -14.27
C CYS A 528 6.34 33.98 -13.96
N LYS A 529 6.03 35.22 -14.37
CA LYS A 529 6.85 36.41 -14.09
C LYS A 529 6.72 36.90 -12.65
#